data_AF-A0A6N9DXQ7-F1
#
_entry.id   AF-A0A6N9DXQ7-F1
#
_cell.length_a   1.000
_cell.length_b   1.000
_cell.length_c   1.000
_cell.angle_alpha   90.00
_cell.angle_beta   90.00
_cell.angle_gamma   90.00
#
_symmetry.space_group_name_H-M   'P 1'
#
loop_
_entity.id
_entity.type
_entity.pdbx_description
1 polymer ?
#
loop_
_entity_poly.entity_id
_entity_poly.type
_entity_poly.pdbx_seq_one_letter_code
_entity_poly.pdbx_strand_id
1 'polypeptide(L)'
;MQSGSAIVQPGASGRSLATLLERYLTVEDRGQAESLLQEILAHPRASLQHVSGLLRTDRTYEMAPVGMLPGQPVQVRGKPLSYGLFVPPAYEPDVALPLVVCLHGAGFTGDSYLERWAARLGESHVLACPTSMAGTWWTRLSEELVFATIRSVRARYRVDPDRIYLTGMSNGGIGAWIIGMHHAPRFAAVAPMASGIDDVLYPFLENLRNTSLYVIHGAKDQIMPVWLSRNVTNELARIGIAFTYREHEWSHPHAGGHFFPRQELPALVEWFDRQRRAPYPRRVTVVRDASHLMDFGWVRIDATDRIAMFSEQLIDHHGGLIKNKVYAKLAVEVKDGNHIEVNTDRVRRYTLFLNDALLDFSEPVTVVTDGRTSFHGPVTPRVETLLRDARRRQDVDRLFPAQLTIDVLP
;
A
#
# COMPACT_ATOMS: atom_id res chain seq x y z
N MET A 1 46.17 -17.79 -51.28
CA MET A 1 45.63 -16.45 -51.59
C MET A 1 44.24 -16.70 -52.16
N GLN A 2 43.10 -16.31 -51.61
CA GLN A 2 42.63 -15.30 -50.64
C GLN A 2 41.51 -15.98 -49.82
N SER A 3 41.45 -15.99 -48.48
CA SER A 3 41.17 -14.93 -47.50
C SER A 3 39.80 -14.24 -47.63
N GLY A 4 38.95 -14.43 -46.62
CA GLY A 4 37.78 -13.59 -46.26
C GLY A 4 36.45 -14.07 -46.83
N SER A 5 35.33 -14.18 -46.11
CA SER A 5 34.95 -13.70 -44.79
C SER A 5 33.79 -14.61 -44.33
N ALA A 6 33.96 -15.33 -43.22
CA ALA A 6 32.85 -16.03 -42.60
C ALA A 6 31.98 -14.98 -41.88
N ILE A 7 30.82 -14.70 -42.46
CA ILE A 7 29.76 -13.94 -41.84
C ILE A 7 29.36 -14.68 -40.56
N VAL A 8 29.67 -14.07 -39.41
CA VAL A 8 29.08 -14.47 -38.14
C VAL A 8 27.58 -14.29 -38.28
N GLN A 9 26.84 -15.39 -38.34
CA GLN A 9 25.38 -15.34 -38.25
C GLN A 9 24.99 -14.79 -36.87
N PRO A 10 24.06 -13.84 -36.78
CA PRO A 10 23.53 -13.42 -35.49
C PRO A 10 22.79 -14.60 -34.88
N GLY A 11 23.27 -15.06 -33.73
CA GLY A 11 22.61 -16.08 -32.93
C GLY A 11 21.17 -15.70 -32.62
N ALA A 12 20.33 -16.74 -32.53
CA ALA A 12 18.89 -16.73 -32.29
C ALA A 12 18.33 -15.48 -31.61
N SER A 13 17.25 -14.95 -32.20
CA SER A 13 16.41 -13.84 -31.77
C SER A 13 15.67 -14.09 -30.44
N GLY A 14 16.42 -14.37 -29.36
CA GLY A 14 15.89 -14.39 -28.00
C GLY A 14 15.47 -12.98 -27.58
N ARG A 15 14.25 -12.84 -27.03
CA ARG A 15 13.79 -11.57 -26.46
C ARG A 15 14.76 -11.11 -25.37
N SER A 16 14.95 -9.80 -25.24
CA SER A 16 15.78 -9.26 -24.15
C SER A 16 15.17 -9.63 -22.79
N LEU A 17 16.02 -9.87 -21.79
CA LEU A 17 15.57 -10.16 -20.42
C LEU A 17 14.62 -9.07 -19.88
N ALA A 18 14.88 -7.79 -20.20
CA ALA A 18 14.01 -6.68 -19.81
C ALA A 18 12.59 -6.83 -20.38
N THR A 19 12.48 -7.17 -21.67
CA THR A 19 11.19 -7.42 -22.33
C THR A 19 10.45 -8.62 -21.74
N LEU A 20 11.18 -9.68 -21.36
CA LEU A 20 10.58 -10.83 -20.70
C LEU A 20 10.03 -10.47 -19.31
N LEU A 21 10.80 -9.72 -18.51
CA LEU A 21 10.38 -9.25 -17.20
C LEU A 21 9.13 -8.36 -17.29
N GLU A 22 9.12 -7.40 -18.20
CA GLU A 22 7.97 -6.51 -18.41
C GLU A 22 6.69 -7.29 -18.73
N ARG A 23 6.79 -8.25 -19.67
CA ARG A 23 5.65 -9.12 -20.03
C ARG A 23 5.24 -10.02 -18.88
N TYR A 24 6.19 -10.57 -18.14
CA TYR A 24 5.91 -11.40 -16.97
C TYR A 24 5.17 -10.62 -15.89
N LEU A 25 5.46 -9.34 -15.68
CA LEU A 25 4.78 -8.52 -14.68
C LEU A 25 3.37 -8.10 -15.10
N THR A 26 3.09 -8.03 -16.40
CA THR A 26 1.87 -7.42 -16.96
C THR A 26 0.86 -8.42 -17.51
N VAL A 27 1.28 -9.61 -17.95
CA VAL A 27 0.36 -10.61 -18.50
C VAL A 27 -0.69 -11.02 -17.47
N GLU A 28 -1.96 -11.14 -17.84
CA GLU A 28 -3.01 -11.55 -16.89
C GLU A 28 -3.09 -13.08 -16.76
N ASP A 29 -2.90 -13.79 -17.87
CA ASP A 29 -3.00 -15.25 -17.92
C ASP A 29 -1.92 -15.94 -17.09
N ARG A 30 -2.34 -16.87 -16.23
CA ARG A 30 -1.44 -17.59 -15.30
C ARG A 30 -0.53 -18.58 -16.01
N GLY A 31 -1.02 -19.25 -17.06
CA GLY A 31 -0.22 -20.22 -17.83
C GLY A 31 0.89 -19.55 -18.63
N GLN A 32 0.58 -18.40 -19.25
CA GLN A 32 1.56 -17.55 -19.91
C GLN A 32 2.56 -16.95 -18.92
N ALA A 33 2.10 -16.50 -17.75
CA ALA A 33 3.00 -16.01 -16.70
C ALA A 33 3.99 -17.10 -16.26
N GLU A 34 3.54 -18.34 -16.08
CA GLU A 34 4.42 -19.45 -15.72
C GLU A 34 5.40 -19.78 -16.85
N SER A 35 4.93 -19.79 -18.10
CA SER A 35 5.81 -20.02 -19.25
C SER A 35 6.90 -18.95 -19.38
N LEU A 36 6.53 -17.67 -19.20
CA LEU A 36 7.48 -16.55 -19.18
C LEU A 36 8.46 -16.65 -18.02
N LEU A 37 8.00 -17.10 -16.84
CA LEU A 37 8.88 -17.31 -15.69
C LEU A 37 9.95 -18.36 -16.00
N GLN A 38 9.57 -19.49 -16.59
CA GLN A 38 10.53 -20.52 -16.98
C GLN A 38 11.51 -20.01 -18.06
N GLU A 39 11.03 -19.22 -19.03
CA GLU A 39 11.89 -18.56 -20.03
C GLU A 39 12.89 -17.59 -19.39
N ILE A 40 12.46 -16.82 -18.38
CA ILE A 40 13.32 -15.91 -17.61
C ILE A 40 14.36 -16.71 -16.82
N LEU A 41 13.95 -17.75 -16.09
CA LEU A 41 14.86 -18.56 -15.26
C LEU A 41 15.93 -19.29 -16.10
N ALA A 42 15.60 -19.66 -17.33
CA ALA A 42 16.54 -20.26 -18.28
C ALA A 42 17.47 -19.23 -18.95
N HIS A 43 17.21 -17.92 -18.85
CA HIS A 43 18.01 -16.91 -19.51
C HIS A 43 19.40 -16.80 -18.85
N PRO A 44 20.52 -16.85 -19.62
CA PRO A 44 21.89 -16.82 -19.08
C PRO A 44 22.28 -15.59 -18.22
N ARG A 45 21.46 -14.54 -18.22
CA ARG A 45 21.68 -13.29 -17.48
C ARG A 45 20.73 -13.13 -16.29
N ALA A 46 19.86 -14.12 -16.03
CA ALA A 46 18.89 -14.06 -14.95
C ALA A 46 19.54 -14.35 -13.58
N SER A 47 20.49 -13.50 -13.18
CA SER A 47 20.99 -13.45 -11.80
C SER A 47 20.13 -12.54 -10.94
N LEU A 48 20.15 -12.73 -9.61
CA LEU A 48 19.43 -11.87 -8.67
C LEU A 48 19.80 -10.40 -8.86
N GLN A 49 21.09 -10.08 -8.92
CA GLN A 49 21.56 -8.71 -9.09
C GLN A 49 21.05 -8.09 -10.40
N HIS A 50 21.13 -8.82 -11.51
CA HIS A 50 20.73 -8.28 -12.81
C HIS A 50 19.22 -8.14 -12.93
N VAL A 51 18.45 -9.12 -12.45
CA VAL A 51 16.99 -9.06 -12.44
C VAL A 51 16.50 -7.96 -11.50
N SER A 52 17.02 -7.86 -10.27
CA SER A 52 16.68 -6.76 -9.35
C SER A 52 17.05 -5.40 -9.93
N GLY A 53 18.19 -5.30 -10.62
CA GLY A 53 18.58 -4.10 -11.35
C GLY A 53 17.53 -3.71 -12.39
N LEU A 54 17.17 -4.63 -13.29
CA LEU A 54 16.18 -4.38 -14.35
C LEU A 54 14.77 -4.07 -13.81
N LEU A 55 14.38 -4.68 -12.70
CA LEU A 55 13.08 -4.40 -12.05
C LEU A 55 13.04 -3.01 -11.43
N ARG A 56 14.18 -2.51 -10.94
CA ARG A 56 14.32 -1.18 -10.33
C ARG A 56 14.73 -0.09 -11.30
N THR A 57 15.23 -0.44 -12.49
CA THR A 57 15.53 0.53 -13.54
C THR A 57 14.26 1.35 -13.76
N ASP A 58 14.38 2.65 -13.54
CA ASP A 58 13.26 3.56 -13.74
C ASP A 58 12.65 3.29 -15.11
N ARG A 59 11.33 3.07 -15.11
CA ARG A 59 10.59 3.09 -16.36
C ARG A 59 10.91 4.42 -17.04
N THR A 60 11.19 4.38 -18.33
CA THR A 60 11.30 5.62 -19.08
C THR A 60 9.91 6.25 -19.11
N TYR A 61 9.78 7.41 -18.49
CA TYR A 61 8.57 8.22 -18.54
C TYR A 61 8.69 9.19 -19.70
N GLU A 62 7.58 9.39 -20.40
CA GLU A 62 7.47 10.40 -21.46
C GLU A 62 6.64 11.58 -20.96
N MET A 63 6.68 12.69 -21.70
CA MET A 63 5.75 13.78 -21.48
C MET A 63 4.32 13.28 -21.66
N ALA A 64 3.47 13.62 -20.69
CA ALA A 64 2.05 13.30 -20.67
C ALA A 64 1.26 14.58 -20.36
N PRO A 65 -0.07 14.59 -20.60
CA PRO A 65 -0.89 15.75 -20.28
C PRO A 65 -0.71 16.22 -18.83
N VAL A 66 -0.62 17.53 -18.60
CA VAL A 66 -0.48 18.13 -17.27
C VAL A 66 -1.66 19.05 -16.97
N GLY A 67 -1.74 19.54 -15.73
CA GLY A 67 -2.84 20.37 -15.24
C GLY A 67 -4.02 19.55 -14.73
N MET A 68 -5.22 20.11 -14.83
CA MET A 68 -6.48 19.48 -14.39
C MET A 68 -6.98 18.49 -15.44
N LEU A 69 -7.03 17.21 -15.06
CA LEU A 69 -7.41 16.09 -15.91
C LEU A 69 -8.60 15.35 -15.24
N PRO A 70 -9.83 15.82 -15.40
CA PRO A 70 -11.01 15.16 -14.82
C PRO A 70 -11.32 13.84 -15.53
N GLY A 71 -12.13 12.99 -14.91
CA GLY A 71 -12.76 11.84 -15.56
C GLY A 71 -11.80 10.80 -16.13
N GLN A 72 -10.59 10.64 -15.59
CA GLN A 72 -9.62 9.67 -16.07
C GLN A 72 -10.16 8.24 -15.89
N PRO A 73 -10.15 7.40 -16.94
CA PRO A 73 -10.72 6.07 -16.85
C PRO A 73 -9.84 5.14 -16.03
N VAL A 74 -10.48 4.24 -15.27
CA VAL A 74 -9.81 3.12 -14.59
C VAL A 74 -10.75 1.92 -14.56
N GLN A 75 -10.20 0.72 -14.71
CA GLN A 75 -10.97 -0.52 -14.69
C GLN A 75 -10.71 -1.28 -13.40
N VAL A 76 -11.78 -1.72 -12.74
CA VAL A 76 -11.71 -2.55 -11.53
C VAL A 76 -12.75 -3.66 -11.63
N ARG A 77 -12.33 -4.93 -11.58
CA ARG A 77 -13.21 -6.10 -11.75
C ARG A 77 -14.09 -6.01 -13.02
N GLY A 78 -13.52 -5.49 -14.12
CA GLY A 78 -14.23 -5.26 -15.39
C GLY A 78 -15.26 -4.13 -15.38
N LYS A 79 -15.37 -3.37 -14.27
CA LYS A 79 -16.25 -2.21 -14.17
C LYS A 79 -15.49 -0.93 -14.54
N PRO A 80 -16.04 -0.11 -15.46
CA PRO A 80 -15.48 1.20 -15.76
C PRO A 80 -15.76 2.16 -14.60
N LEU A 81 -14.69 2.67 -14.01
CA LEU A 81 -14.68 3.68 -12.96
C LEU A 81 -13.84 4.87 -13.43
N SER A 82 -13.83 5.95 -12.64
CA SER A 82 -13.05 7.14 -12.96
C SER A 82 -12.39 7.78 -11.75
N TYR A 83 -11.41 8.61 -12.03
CA TYR A 83 -10.75 9.47 -11.05
C TYR A 83 -10.40 10.83 -11.66
N GLY A 84 -10.44 11.88 -10.85
CA GLY A 84 -9.86 13.17 -11.20
C GLY A 84 -8.36 13.14 -10.95
N LEU A 85 -7.57 13.76 -11.82
CA LEU A 85 -6.11 13.85 -11.70
C LEU A 85 -5.64 15.28 -11.88
N PHE A 86 -4.73 15.73 -11.02
CA PHE A 86 -3.97 16.95 -11.23
C PHE A 86 -2.50 16.61 -11.25
N VAL A 87 -1.81 17.08 -12.29
CA VAL A 87 -0.37 16.97 -12.44
C VAL A 87 0.17 18.39 -12.55
N PRO A 88 1.20 18.77 -11.78
CA PRO A 88 1.78 20.11 -11.87
C PRO A 88 2.18 20.47 -13.31
N PRO A 89 1.91 21.71 -13.78
CA PRO A 89 2.30 22.13 -15.12
C PRO A 89 3.80 22.01 -15.41
N ALA A 90 4.64 22.11 -14.37
CA ALA A 90 6.09 21.96 -14.42
C ALA A 90 6.57 20.51 -14.23
N TYR A 91 5.71 19.50 -14.41
CA TYR A 91 6.12 18.10 -14.34
C TYR A 91 7.12 17.77 -15.45
N GLU A 92 8.24 17.17 -15.04
CA GLU A 92 9.26 16.62 -15.93
C GLU A 92 9.38 15.10 -15.72
N PRO A 93 9.53 14.29 -16.78
CA PRO A 93 9.49 12.83 -16.67
C PRO A 93 10.63 12.21 -15.86
N ASP A 94 11.74 12.94 -15.68
CA ASP A 94 12.90 12.56 -14.89
C ASP A 94 12.79 12.94 -13.40
N VAL A 95 11.73 13.66 -13.00
CA VAL A 95 11.51 14.05 -11.61
C VAL A 95 10.39 13.21 -10.97
N ALA A 96 10.74 12.45 -9.95
CA ALA A 96 9.75 11.69 -9.17
C ALA A 96 8.97 12.63 -8.23
N LEU A 97 7.67 12.78 -8.46
CA LEU A 97 6.79 13.61 -7.63
C LEU A 97 6.06 12.78 -6.56
N PRO A 98 5.71 13.39 -5.42
CA PRO A 98 4.80 12.79 -4.45
C PRO A 98 3.38 12.65 -5.03
N LEU A 99 2.63 11.68 -4.51
CA LEU A 99 1.22 11.49 -4.87
C LEU A 99 0.33 11.61 -3.64
N VAL A 100 -0.64 12.52 -3.66
CA VAL A 100 -1.75 12.56 -2.72
C VAL A 100 -2.95 11.88 -3.34
N VAL A 101 -3.46 10.82 -2.69
CA VAL A 101 -4.74 10.20 -3.04
C VAL A 101 -5.81 10.74 -2.09
N CYS A 102 -6.77 11.49 -2.63
CA CYS A 102 -7.80 12.17 -1.84
C CYS A 102 -9.18 11.55 -2.08
N LEU A 103 -9.74 10.92 -1.05
CA LEU A 103 -11.03 10.25 -1.08
C LEU A 103 -12.17 11.23 -0.80
N HIS A 104 -13.18 11.27 -1.68
CA HIS A 104 -14.28 12.21 -1.54
C HIS A 104 -15.31 11.81 -0.47
N GLY A 105 -15.95 12.80 0.16
CA GLY A 105 -17.07 12.58 1.08
C GLY A 105 -18.36 12.16 0.36
N ALA A 106 -19.42 11.91 1.15
CA ALA A 106 -20.76 11.62 0.63
C ALA A 106 -21.26 12.79 -0.25
N GLY A 107 -21.94 12.47 -1.36
CA GLY A 107 -22.51 13.47 -2.27
C GLY A 107 -21.51 14.16 -3.20
N PHE A 108 -20.23 13.79 -3.17
CA PHE A 108 -19.19 14.31 -4.05
C PHE A 108 -18.70 13.26 -5.05
N THR A 109 -17.88 13.70 -5.99
CA THR A 109 -17.12 12.86 -6.92
C THR A 109 -15.63 13.19 -6.82
N GLY A 110 -14.80 12.34 -7.42
CA GLY A 110 -13.37 12.60 -7.59
C GLY A 110 -13.08 13.95 -8.24
N ASP A 111 -13.78 14.27 -9.33
CA ASP A 111 -13.60 15.55 -10.05
C ASP A 111 -13.96 16.77 -9.18
N SER A 112 -15.04 16.69 -8.40
CA SER A 112 -15.40 17.78 -7.49
C SER A 112 -14.37 17.98 -6.36
N TYR A 113 -13.69 16.91 -5.94
CA TYR A 113 -12.61 16.99 -4.96
C TYR A 113 -11.32 17.49 -5.58
N LEU A 114 -11.05 17.10 -6.83
CA LEU A 114 -9.95 17.62 -7.63
C LEU A 114 -10.00 19.14 -7.70
N GLU A 115 -11.14 19.72 -8.06
CA GLU A 115 -11.35 21.18 -8.12
C GLU A 115 -11.11 21.86 -6.76
N ARG A 116 -11.58 21.25 -5.67
CA ARG A 116 -11.44 21.80 -4.32
C ARG A 116 -10.00 21.74 -3.80
N TRP A 117 -9.23 20.73 -4.18
CA TRP A 117 -7.91 20.48 -3.62
C TRP A 117 -6.77 21.00 -4.50
N ALA A 118 -6.83 20.84 -5.82
CA ALA A 118 -5.71 21.14 -6.72
C ALA A 118 -5.19 22.57 -6.56
N ALA A 119 -6.08 23.56 -6.57
CA ALA A 119 -5.72 24.97 -6.40
C ALA A 119 -5.11 25.30 -5.02
N ARG A 120 -5.33 24.44 -4.02
CA ARG A 120 -4.84 24.64 -2.65
C ARG A 120 -3.59 23.81 -2.34
N LEU A 121 -3.42 22.65 -2.98
CA LEU A 121 -2.31 21.72 -2.75
C LEU A 121 -0.97 22.29 -3.25
N GLY A 122 -1.02 23.12 -4.28
CA GLY A 122 0.15 23.69 -4.94
C GLY A 122 0.68 22.81 -6.07
N GLU A 123 1.86 23.15 -6.57
CA GLU A 123 2.44 22.57 -7.79
C GLU A 123 3.58 21.57 -7.51
N SER A 124 3.71 21.10 -6.27
CA SER A 124 4.76 20.14 -5.87
C SER A 124 4.30 18.69 -5.77
N HIS A 125 2.99 18.42 -5.94
CA HIS A 125 2.39 17.10 -5.72
C HIS A 125 1.47 16.75 -6.89
N VAL A 126 1.46 15.47 -7.26
CA VAL A 126 0.38 14.90 -8.06
C VAL A 126 -0.80 14.63 -7.13
N LEU A 127 -2.02 14.93 -7.58
CA LEU A 127 -3.25 14.69 -6.83
C LEU A 127 -4.16 13.75 -7.62
N ALA A 128 -4.53 12.63 -7.03
CA ALA A 128 -5.52 11.71 -7.60
C ALA A 128 -6.74 11.61 -6.68
N CYS A 129 -7.92 11.85 -7.25
CA CYS A 129 -9.19 11.81 -6.55
C CYS A 129 -10.08 10.74 -7.20
N PRO A 130 -10.03 9.46 -6.75
CA PRO A 130 -10.92 8.42 -7.27
C PRO A 130 -12.39 8.71 -6.96
N THR A 131 -13.30 8.25 -7.82
CA THR A 131 -14.75 8.36 -7.60
C THR A 131 -15.32 7.02 -7.15
N SER A 132 -15.80 6.94 -5.92
CA SER A 132 -16.56 5.80 -5.40
C SER A 132 -18.05 6.12 -5.33
N MET A 133 -18.89 5.15 -5.67
CA MET A 133 -20.34 5.32 -5.68
C MET A 133 -20.85 5.73 -4.28
N ALA A 134 -21.54 6.88 -4.23
CA ALA A 134 -22.03 7.52 -3.00
C ALA A 134 -20.94 7.83 -1.93
N GLY A 135 -19.65 7.72 -2.28
CA GLY A 135 -18.56 7.82 -1.32
C GLY A 135 -18.46 6.61 -0.38
N THR A 136 -18.90 5.42 -0.82
CA THR A 136 -18.85 4.18 -0.01
C THR A 136 -17.44 3.58 -0.05
N TRP A 137 -16.53 4.11 0.75
CA TRP A 137 -15.11 3.71 0.71
C TRP A 137 -14.79 2.40 1.46
N TRP A 138 -15.70 1.90 2.26
CA TRP A 138 -15.60 0.65 3.02
C TRP A 138 -16.01 -0.58 2.19
N THR A 139 -15.56 -0.67 0.95
CA THR A 139 -15.82 -1.84 0.11
C THR A 139 -14.54 -2.32 -0.54
N ARG A 140 -14.46 -3.63 -0.82
CA ARG A 140 -13.32 -4.20 -1.57
C ARG A 140 -13.15 -3.55 -2.94
N LEU A 141 -14.26 -3.19 -3.60
CA LEU A 141 -14.21 -2.47 -4.87
C LEU A 141 -13.54 -1.10 -4.72
N SER A 142 -13.85 -0.37 -3.64
CA SER A 142 -13.26 0.93 -3.34
C SER A 142 -11.77 0.83 -2.98
N GLU A 143 -11.36 -0.20 -2.24
CA GLU A 143 -9.94 -0.52 -2.00
C GLU A 143 -9.18 -0.76 -3.32
N GLU A 144 -9.72 -1.64 -4.15
CA GLU A 144 -9.11 -1.96 -5.45
C GLU A 144 -9.08 -0.75 -6.38
N LEU A 145 -10.09 0.13 -6.32
CA LEU A 145 -10.12 1.40 -7.05
C LEU A 145 -8.99 2.34 -6.63
N VAL A 146 -8.70 2.47 -5.33
CA VAL A 146 -7.56 3.28 -4.86
C VAL A 146 -6.25 2.76 -5.45
N PHE A 147 -6.00 1.46 -5.38
CA PHE A 147 -4.76 0.90 -5.92
C PHE A 147 -4.72 0.88 -7.44
N ALA A 148 -5.84 0.70 -8.13
CA ALA A 148 -5.92 0.83 -9.58
C ALA A 148 -5.64 2.26 -10.04
N THR A 149 -6.13 3.25 -9.29
CA THR A 149 -5.83 4.68 -9.52
C THR A 149 -4.33 4.95 -9.35
N ILE A 150 -3.73 4.51 -8.24
CA ILE A 150 -2.28 4.66 -8.00
C ILE A 150 -1.48 4.00 -9.14
N ARG A 151 -1.84 2.78 -9.57
CA ARG A 151 -1.17 2.10 -10.69
C ARG A 151 -1.32 2.87 -11.99
N SER A 152 -2.52 3.37 -12.29
CA SER A 152 -2.81 4.15 -13.50
C SER A 152 -2.01 5.45 -13.56
N VAL A 153 -1.83 6.13 -12.43
CA VAL A 153 -0.98 7.32 -12.32
C VAL A 153 0.49 6.94 -12.49
N ARG A 154 0.99 5.94 -11.74
CA ARG A 154 2.39 5.48 -11.80
C ARG A 154 2.81 4.89 -13.15
N ALA A 155 1.84 4.46 -13.97
CA ALA A 155 2.09 4.01 -15.33
C ALA A 155 2.35 5.16 -16.30
N ARG A 156 1.88 6.37 -15.98
CA ARG A 156 1.96 7.56 -16.86
C ARG A 156 2.92 8.63 -16.34
N TYR A 157 3.05 8.75 -15.02
CA TYR A 157 3.85 9.78 -14.36
C TYR A 157 4.83 9.15 -13.37
N ARG A 158 6.03 9.72 -13.30
CA ARG A 158 7.06 9.33 -12.35
C ARG A 158 6.65 9.80 -10.95
N VAL A 159 6.16 8.86 -10.15
CA VAL A 159 5.76 9.10 -8.76
C VAL A 159 6.72 8.39 -7.83
N ASP A 160 7.17 9.10 -6.80
CA ASP A 160 7.99 8.54 -5.72
C ASP A 160 7.15 7.52 -4.91
N PRO A 161 7.49 6.22 -4.95
CA PRO A 161 6.74 5.16 -4.29
C PRO A 161 6.78 5.25 -2.76
N ASP A 162 7.75 5.98 -2.19
CA ASP A 162 7.88 6.23 -0.77
C ASP A 162 7.25 7.56 -0.33
N ARG A 163 6.57 8.27 -1.24
CA ARG A 163 5.79 9.50 -0.99
C ARG A 163 4.38 9.45 -1.56
N ILE A 164 3.71 8.32 -1.34
CA ILE A 164 2.27 8.17 -1.62
C ILE A 164 1.49 8.38 -0.32
N TYR A 165 0.61 9.38 -0.30
CA TYR A 165 -0.19 9.77 0.86
C TYR A 165 -1.66 9.44 0.62
N LEU A 166 -2.37 8.99 1.65
CA LEU A 166 -3.82 8.74 1.61
C LEU A 166 -4.54 9.72 2.52
N THR A 167 -5.55 10.42 2.00
CA THR A 167 -6.35 11.35 2.79
C THR A 167 -7.80 11.37 2.31
N GLY A 168 -8.68 12.01 3.08
CA GLY A 168 -10.09 12.17 2.72
C GLY A 168 -10.88 12.73 3.89
N MET A 169 -12.06 13.28 3.59
CA MET A 169 -12.93 13.92 4.58
C MET A 169 -14.28 13.20 4.68
N SER A 170 -14.86 13.15 5.88
CA SER A 170 -16.18 12.53 6.11
C SER A 170 -16.16 11.04 5.72
N ASN A 171 -17.03 10.58 4.82
CA ASN A 171 -16.92 9.22 4.25
C ASN A 171 -15.53 8.93 3.67
N GLY A 172 -14.88 9.90 3.02
CA GLY A 172 -13.51 9.75 2.53
C GLY A 172 -12.50 9.59 3.66
N GLY A 173 -12.76 10.21 4.82
CA GLY A 173 -11.96 10.03 6.03
C GLY A 173 -12.17 8.65 6.65
N ILE A 174 -13.39 8.10 6.62
CA ILE A 174 -13.66 6.70 7.01
C ILE A 174 -12.90 5.76 6.07
N GLY A 175 -12.93 6.03 4.76
CA GLY A 175 -12.14 5.31 3.76
C GLY A 175 -10.64 5.36 4.03
N ALA A 176 -10.12 6.54 4.38
CA ALA A 176 -8.70 6.71 4.71
C ALA A 176 -8.29 5.84 5.90
N TRP A 177 -9.13 5.73 6.94
CA TRP A 177 -8.92 4.79 8.04
C TRP A 177 -8.90 3.34 7.58
N ILE A 178 -9.95 2.88 6.91
CA ILE A 178 -10.14 1.45 6.58
C ILE A 178 -9.04 0.97 5.62
N ILE A 179 -8.89 1.67 4.49
CA ILE A 179 -7.89 1.34 3.47
C ILE A 179 -6.48 1.52 4.05
N GLY A 180 -6.28 2.58 4.85
CA GLY A 180 -5.03 2.84 5.57
C GLY A 180 -4.65 1.71 6.52
N MET A 181 -5.58 1.18 7.32
CA MET A 181 -5.31 0.06 8.22
C MET A 181 -5.08 -1.26 7.47
N HIS A 182 -5.80 -1.52 6.38
CA HIS A 182 -5.64 -2.76 5.61
C HIS A 182 -4.36 -2.79 4.77
N HIS A 183 -3.83 -1.63 4.41
CA HIS A 183 -2.72 -1.50 3.48
C HIS A 183 -1.66 -0.49 3.93
N ALA A 184 -1.51 -0.24 5.23
CA ALA A 184 -0.62 0.78 5.80
C ALA A 184 0.78 0.81 5.17
N PRO A 185 1.45 -0.34 4.90
CA PRO A 185 2.77 -0.39 4.28
C PRO A 185 2.80 0.05 2.81
N ARG A 186 1.69 0.46 2.21
CA ARG A 186 1.61 1.04 0.87
C ARG A 186 1.71 2.57 0.87
N PHE A 187 1.55 3.20 2.02
CA PHE A 187 1.48 4.65 2.15
C PHE A 187 2.63 5.17 3.02
N ALA A 188 3.14 6.34 2.65
CA ALA A 188 4.05 7.11 3.48
C ALA A 188 3.32 7.71 4.68
N ALA A 189 2.07 8.11 4.48
CA ALA A 189 1.21 8.63 5.51
C ALA A 189 -0.28 8.46 5.20
N VAL A 190 -1.09 8.42 6.25
CA VAL A 190 -2.55 8.42 6.19
C VAL A 190 -3.06 9.63 6.99
N ALA A 191 -3.98 10.40 6.41
CA ALA A 191 -4.54 11.60 7.02
C ALA A 191 -6.08 11.64 6.96
N PRO A 192 -6.78 10.95 7.87
CA PRO A 192 -8.24 10.96 7.95
C PRO A 192 -8.76 12.29 8.51
N MET A 193 -9.80 12.86 7.88
CA MET A 193 -10.38 14.15 8.27
C MET A 193 -11.87 14.03 8.59
N ALA A 194 -12.31 14.72 9.65
CA ALA A 194 -13.72 14.83 10.03
C ALA A 194 -14.46 13.46 10.03
N SER A 195 -13.83 12.45 10.62
CA SER A 195 -14.29 11.06 10.58
C SER A 195 -13.96 10.30 11.88
N GLY A 196 -14.47 9.07 11.96
CA GLY A 196 -14.09 8.05 12.94
C GLY A 196 -14.32 6.66 12.36
N ILE A 197 -14.13 5.64 13.19
CA ILE A 197 -14.42 4.24 12.87
C ILE A 197 -15.14 3.59 14.06
N ASP A 198 -15.90 2.54 13.76
CA ASP A 198 -16.55 1.74 14.79
C ASP A 198 -15.53 0.99 15.65
N ASP A 199 -15.89 0.73 16.90
CA ASP A 199 -15.00 0.15 17.90
C ASP A 199 -14.59 -1.30 17.57
N VAL A 200 -15.40 -2.01 16.78
CA VAL A 200 -15.07 -3.34 16.24
C VAL A 200 -13.81 -3.31 15.37
N LEU A 201 -13.46 -2.16 14.78
CA LEU A 201 -12.26 -1.99 13.98
C LEU A 201 -11.03 -1.53 14.78
N TYR A 202 -11.16 -1.20 16.07
CA TYR A 202 -10.04 -0.70 16.87
C TYR A 202 -8.80 -1.63 16.90
N PRO A 203 -8.92 -2.97 16.91
CA PRO A 203 -7.75 -3.85 16.80
C PRO A 203 -6.90 -3.59 15.56
N PHE A 204 -7.50 -3.15 14.45
CA PHE A 204 -6.80 -2.87 13.20
C PHE A 204 -5.94 -1.59 13.25
N LEU A 205 -6.11 -0.73 14.26
CA LEU A 205 -5.26 0.45 14.46
C LEU A 205 -3.79 0.05 14.70
N GLU A 206 -3.54 -1.16 15.21
CA GLU A 206 -2.17 -1.68 15.37
C GLU A 206 -1.42 -1.81 14.03
N ASN A 207 -2.13 -1.93 12.91
CA ASN A 207 -1.55 -1.99 11.57
C ASN A 207 -0.82 -0.68 11.19
N LEU A 208 -1.20 0.45 11.80
CA LEU A 208 -0.63 1.76 11.50
C LEU A 208 0.69 2.02 12.23
N ARG A 209 1.25 1.04 12.97
CA ARG A 209 2.47 1.19 13.78
C ARG A 209 3.66 1.84 13.06
N ASN A 210 3.81 1.59 11.77
CA ASN A 210 4.94 2.08 10.97
C ASN A 210 4.52 3.10 9.89
N THR A 211 3.28 3.59 9.93
CA THR A 211 2.76 4.54 8.95
C THR A 211 2.36 5.81 9.66
N SER A 212 2.92 6.93 9.23
CA SER A 212 2.63 8.24 9.82
C SER A 212 1.14 8.57 9.71
N LEU A 213 0.57 9.08 10.80
CA LEU A 213 -0.87 9.31 10.93
C LEU A 213 -1.16 10.75 11.35
N TYR A 214 -2.03 11.44 10.60
CA TYR A 214 -2.48 12.80 10.90
C TYR A 214 -4.00 12.87 10.94
N VAL A 215 -4.55 13.07 12.13
CA VAL A 215 -6.01 13.17 12.32
C VAL A 215 -6.38 14.63 12.50
N ILE A 216 -7.37 15.10 11.75
CA ILE A 216 -7.91 16.46 11.92
C ILE A 216 -9.43 16.48 11.95
N HIS A 217 -10.01 17.28 12.86
CA HIS A 217 -11.44 17.37 13.05
C HIS A 217 -11.88 18.77 13.54
N GLY A 218 -13.06 19.24 13.14
CA GLY A 218 -13.65 20.45 13.69
C GLY A 218 -14.36 20.21 15.03
N ALA A 219 -14.07 21.02 16.04
CA ALA A 219 -14.71 20.94 17.36
C ALA A 219 -16.23 21.15 17.33
N LYS A 220 -16.71 21.88 16.31
CA LYS A 220 -18.12 22.25 16.08
C LYS A 220 -18.78 21.41 14.98
N ASP A 221 -18.23 20.26 14.67
CA ASP A 221 -18.79 19.35 13.68
C ASP A 221 -20.09 18.73 14.21
N GLN A 222 -21.19 19.00 13.50
CA GLN A 222 -22.54 18.53 13.85
C GLN A 222 -22.98 17.34 12.99
N ILE A 223 -22.22 17.00 11.95
CA ILE A 223 -22.52 15.90 11.04
C ILE A 223 -21.75 14.65 11.47
N MET A 224 -20.46 14.82 11.71
CA MET A 224 -19.57 13.82 12.28
C MET A 224 -19.05 14.40 13.58
N PRO A 225 -19.70 14.17 14.73
CA PRO A 225 -19.27 14.78 15.98
C PRO A 225 -17.80 14.52 16.32
N VAL A 226 -17.09 15.54 16.80
CA VAL A 226 -15.64 15.49 17.10
C VAL A 226 -15.21 14.33 18.02
N TRP A 227 -16.12 13.85 18.89
CA TRP A 227 -15.86 12.72 19.77
C TRP A 227 -15.49 11.44 18.99
N LEU A 228 -15.89 11.31 17.73
CA LEU A 228 -15.49 10.20 16.86
C LEU A 228 -13.96 10.13 16.69
N SER A 229 -13.31 11.26 16.38
CA SER A 229 -11.85 11.31 16.31
C SER A 229 -11.18 11.25 17.67
N ARG A 230 -11.79 11.85 18.71
CA ARG A 230 -11.25 11.75 20.08
C ARG A 230 -11.22 10.30 20.57
N ASN A 231 -12.25 9.51 20.30
CA ASN A 231 -12.28 8.09 20.70
C ASN A 231 -11.18 7.28 20.00
N VAL A 232 -11.01 7.46 18.68
CA VAL A 232 -9.96 6.76 17.92
C VAL A 232 -8.56 7.19 18.37
N THR A 233 -8.33 8.49 18.63
CA THR A 233 -7.03 8.99 19.10
C THR A 233 -6.73 8.58 20.54
N ASN A 234 -7.73 8.49 21.41
CA ASN A 234 -7.59 7.90 22.74
C ASN A 234 -7.18 6.43 22.66
N GLU A 235 -7.79 5.66 21.75
CA GLU A 235 -7.42 4.27 21.53
C GLU A 235 -5.98 4.16 21.01
N LEU A 236 -5.60 4.95 20.00
CA LEU A 236 -4.23 5.00 19.48
C LEU A 236 -3.20 5.30 20.58
N ALA A 237 -3.49 6.27 21.45
CA ALA A 237 -2.66 6.57 22.60
C ALA A 237 -2.57 5.39 23.57
N ARG A 238 -3.70 4.72 23.85
CA ARG A 238 -3.76 3.52 24.71
C ARG A 238 -2.91 2.37 24.20
N ILE A 239 -2.86 2.15 22.88
CA ILE A 239 -2.08 1.08 22.24
C ILE A 239 -0.66 1.52 21.80
N GLY A 240 -0.27 2.76 22.11
CA GLY A 240 1.07 3.28 21.84
C GLY A 240 1.38 3.46 20.35
N ILE A 241 0.40 3.82 19.52
CA ILE A 241 0.61 4.16 18.12
C ILE A 241 0.79 5.67 18.02
N ALA A 242 1.87 6.12 17.36
CA ALA A 242 2.16 7.54 17.21
C ALA A 242 1.21 8.19 16.19
N PHE A 243 0.70 9.38 16.52
CA PHE A 243 -0.16 10.16 15.64
C PHE A 243 0.03 11.66 15.88
N THR A 244 -0.29 12.46 14.86
CA THR A 244 -0.54 13.90 15.01
C THR A 244 -2.04 14.12 15.07
N TYR A 245 -2.51 14.89 16.06
CA TYR A 245 -3.91 15.31 16.16
C TYR A 245 -4.04 16.83 16.08
N ARG A 246 -5.00 17.28 15.29
CA ARG A 246 -5.44 18.67 15.19
C ARG A 246 -6.94 18.73 15.43
N GLU A 247 -7.34 19.63 16.30
CA GLU A 247 -8.75 19.97 16.48
C GLU A 247 -8.90 21.46 16.22
N HIS A 248 -9.91 21.85 15.44
CA HIS A 248 -10.08 23.24 15.02
C HIS A 248 -11.42 23.87 15.39
N GLU A 249 -11.40 25.18 15.63
CA GLU A 249 -12.54 25.94 16.14
C GLU A 249 -13.36 26.69 15.08
N TRP A 250 -12.93 26.66 13.81
CA TRP A 250 -13.63 27.36 12.74
C TRP A 250 -15.03 26.77 12.46
N SER A 251 -15.90 27.63 11.93
CA SER A 251 -17.25 27.28 11.50
C SER A 251 -17.50 27.85 10.10
N HIS A 252 -18.18 27.09 9.25
CA HIS A 252 -18.57 27.46 7.89
C HIS A 252 -20.09 27.73 7.85
N PRO A 253 -20.55 28.80 7.17
CA PRO A 253 -21.97 29.21 7.19
C PRO A 253 -22.97 28.10 6.82
N HIS A 254 -22.58 27.18 5.94
CA HIS A 254 -23.43 26.08 5.48
C HIS A 254 -23.04 24.70 6.01
N ALA A 255 -21.85 24.56 6.60
CA ALA A 255 -21.31 23.25 6.98
C ALA A 255 -20.99 23.13 8.48
N GLY A 256 -21.21 24.20 9.26
CA GLY A 256 -20.82 24.23 10.67
C GLY A 256 -19.33 23.92 10.82
N GLY A 257 -18.96 23.05 11.75
CA GLY A 257 -17.58 22.54 11.86
C GLY A 257 -17.23 21.39 10.90
N HIS A 258 -18.16 20.88 10.08
CA HIS A 258 -17.95 19.77 9.15
C HIS A 258 -17.32 20.22 7.83
N PHE A 259 -16.11 20.76 7.90
CA PHE A 259 -15.34 21.16 6.71
C PHE A 259 -13.84 21.14 7.01
N PHE A 260 -13.02 21.05 5.96
CA PHE A 260 -11.57 21.20 6.09
C PHE A 260 -11.14 22.66 5.80
N PRO A 261 -10.72 23.43 6.81
CA PRO A 261 -10.37 24.84 6.66
C PRO A 261 -9.24 25.05 5.66
N ARG A 262 -9.27 26.17 4.92
CA ARG A 262 -8.19 26.52 3.98
C ARG A 262 -6.85 26.67 4.69
N GLN A 263 -6.89 27.20 5.91
CA GLN A 263 -5.77 27.51 6.78
C GLN A 263 -5.01 26.26 7.25
N GLU A 264 -5.67 25.11 7.29
CA GLU A 264 -5.07 23.85 7.78
C GLU A 264 -4.30 23.10 6.69
N LEU A 265 -4.55 23.41 5.40
CA LEU A 265 -3.89 22.67 4.31
C LEU A 265 -2.37 22.89 4.24
N PRO A 266 -1.82 24.11 4.35
CA PRO A 266 -0.37 24.28 4.28
C PRO A 266 0.37 23.44 5.33
N ALA A 267 -0.13 23.38 6.56
CA ALA A 267 0.45 22.57 7.63
C ALA A 267 0.37 21.07 7.33
N LEU A 268 -0.73 20.60 6.75
CA LEU A 268 -0.86 19.20 6.31
C LEU A 268 0.12 18.87 5.18
N VAL A 269 0.27 19.74 4.19
CA VAL A 269 1.19 19.53 3.06
C VAL A 269 2.64 19.51 3.54
N GLU A 270 3.03 20.47 4.37
CA GLU A 270 4.36 20.48 5.00
C GLU A 270 4.59 19.20 5.82
N TRP A 271 3.58 18.75 6.56
CA TRP A 271 3.66 17.49 7.29
C TRP A 271 3.84 16.29 6.34
N PHE A 272 3.09 16.19 5.25
CA PHE A 272 3.25 15.14 4.23
C PHE A 272 4.66 15.13 3.66
N ASP A 273 5.23 16.29 3.32
CA ASP A 273 6.56 16.39 2.71
C ASP A 273 7.69 15.86 3.59
N ARG A 274 7.48 15.85 4.91
CA ARG A 274 8.40 15.25 5.89
C ARG A 274 8.22 13.74 6.04
N GLN A 275 7.13 13.16 5.57
CA GLN A 275 6.88 11.73 5.68
C GLN A 275 7.49 10.97 4.51
N ARG A 276 8.03 9.78 4.82
CA ARG A 276 8.44 8.76 3.87
C ARG A 276 7.92 7.42 4.35
N ARG A 277 7.56 6.54 3.41
CA ARG A 277 7.25 5.15 3.72
C ARG A 277 8.47 4.50 4.36
N ALA A 278 8.28 3.71 5.42
CA ALA A 278 9.29 2.79 5.91
C ALA A 278 9.18 1.48 5.12
N PRO A 279 10.07 1.20 4.14
CA PRO A 279 9.89 0.03 3.27
C PRO A 279 10.13 -1.29 4.01
N TYR A 280 11.04 -1.30 4.98
CA TYR A 280 11.52 -2.49 5.70
C TYR A 280 11.61 -2.23 7.21
N PRO A 281 10.50 -1.92 7.90
CA PRO A 281 10.54 -1.70 9.34
C PRO A 281 10.96 -2.98 10.07
N ARG A 282 11.84 -2.85 11.07
CA ARG A 282 12.31 -3.99 11.88
C ARG A 282 11.16 -4.70 12.61
N ARG A 283 10.10 -3.97 12.97
CA ARG A 283 8.90 -4.51 13.61
C ARG A 283 7.69 -4.32 12.71
N VAL A 284 6.87 -5.35 12.54
CA VAL A 284 5.57 -5.29 11.87
C VAL A 284 4.50 -5.86 12.78
N THR A 285 3.33 -5.23 12.80
CA THR A 285 2.14 -5.79 13.42
C THR A 285 1.03 -5.76 12.39
N VAL A 286 0.35 -6.89 12.22
CA VAL A 286 -0.80 -6.99 11.33
C VAL A 286 -1.93 -7.74 12.02
N VAL A 287 -3.11 -7.13 11.99
CA VAL A 287 -4.40 -7.68 12.40
C VAL A 287 -5.25 -7.84 11.15
N ARG A 288 -5.84 -9.02 10.98
CA ARG A 288 -6.68 -9.38 9.83
C ARG A 288 -7.97 -10.07 10.26
N ASP A 289 -9.03 -9.80 9.52
CA ASP A 289 -10.19 -10.70 9.45
C ASP A 289 -9.94 -11.78 8.37
N ALA A 290 -10.76 -12.83 8.35
CA ALA A 290 -10.59 -13.96 7.42
C ALA A 290 -10.73 -13.57 5.95
N SER A 291 -11.33 -12.41 5.65
CA SER A 291 -11.52 -11.93 4.29
C SER A 291 -10.30 -11.13 3.75
N HIS A 292 -9.33 -10.75 4.60
CA HIS A 292 -8.14 -9.95 4.20
C HIS A 292 -6.80 -10.59 4.56
N LEU A 293 -6.62 -11.89 4.29
CA LEU A 293 -5.34 -12.60 4.50
C LEU A 293 -4.28 -12.32 3.41
N MET A 294 -4.04 -11.04 3.12
CA MET A 294 -3.10 -10.56 2.09
C MET A 294 -1.77 -10.11 2.68
N ASP A 295 -0.77 -9.95 1.81
CA ASP A 295 0.55 -9.42 2.18
C ASP A 295 0.43 -8.07 2.92
N PHE A 296 1.23 -7.89 3.98
CA PHE A 296 1.30 -6.67 4.77
C PHE A 296 2.76 -6.36 5.11
N GLY A 297 3.34 -5.38 4.41
CA GLY A 297 4.78 -5.14 4.52
C GLY A 297 5.53 -6.39 4.08
N TRP A 298 6.42 -6.90 4.91
CA TRP A 298 7.19 -8.11 4.64
C TRP A 298 6.63 -9.38 5.28
N VAL A 299 5.36 -9.39 5.73
CA VAL A 299 4.71 -10.57 6.32
C VAL A 299 3.37 -10.88 5.64
N ARG A 300 2.88 -12.11 5.80
CA ARG A 300 1.49 -12.51 5.49
C ARG A 300 1.01 -13.58 6.46
N ILE A 301 -0.25 -13.48 6.89
CA ILE A 301 -0.96 -14.57 7.55
C ILE A 301 -1.55 -15.48 6.46
N ASP A 302 -1.17 -16.76 6.45
CA ASP A 302 -1.62 -17.72 5.42
C ASP A 302 -2.81 -18.57 5.90
N ALA A 303 -2.89 -18.85 7.21
CA ALA A 303 -3.99 -19.61 7.79
C ALA A 303 -4.24 -19.17 9.24
N THR A 304 -5.49 -19.28 9.68
CA THR A 304 -5.95 -18.84 11.00
C THR A 304 -6.87 -19.86 11.63
N ASP A 305 -7.08 -19.76 12.94
CA ASP A 305 -8.26 -20.34 13.57
C ASP A 305 -9.54 -19.69 13.04
N ARG A 306 -10.71 -20.13 13.53
CA ARG A 306 -11.97 -19.48 13.20
C ARG A 306 -12.00 -18.06 13.77
N ILE A 307 -11.96 -17.08 12.87
CA ILE A 307 -12.03 -15.65 13.17
C ILE A 307 -13.22 -15.00 12.47
N ALA A 308 -13.48 -13.74 12.80
CA ALA A 308 -14.42 -12.89 12.11
C ALA A 308 -14.07 -12.77 10.62
N MET A 309 -15.10 -12.63 9.79
CA MET A 309 -14.98 -12.42 8.35
C MET A 309 -15.92 -11.30 7.98
N PHE A 310 -15.39 -10.24 7.37
CA PHE A 310 -16.21 -9.18 6.79
C PHE A 310 -16.78 -9.61 5.43
N SER A 311 -17.91 -9.02 5.08
CA SER A 311 -18.55 -9.08 3.77
C SER A 311 -17.77 -8.23 2.77
N GLU A 312 -18.29 -8.08 1.55
CA GLU A 312 -17.74 -7.09 0.61
C GLU A 312 -17.84 -5.65 1.15
N GLN A 313 -18.66 -5.43 2.18
CA GLN A 313 -18.67 -4.22 3.01
C GLN A 313 -17.77 -4.45 4.23
N LEU A 314 -16.70 -3.67 4.31
CA LEU A 314 -15.59 -3.82 5.25
C LEU A 314 -15.90 -3.29 6.66
N ILE A 315 -17.18 -3.07 6.97
CA ILE A 315 -17.68 -2.47 8.22
C ILE A 315 -18.90 -3.24 8.76
N ASP A 316 -18.89 -4.56 8.64
CA ASP A 316 -19.98 -5.36 9.19
C ASP A 316 -20.04 -5.23 10.72
N HIS A 317 -21.25 -5.25 11.27
CA HIS A 317 -21.53 -5.25 12.71
C HIS A 317 -22.34 -6.48 13.14
N HIS A 318 -22.54 -7.42 12.21
CA HIS A 318 -23.34 -8.62 12.43
C HIS A 318 -22.44 -9.83 12.75
N GLY A 319 -22.95 -10.74 13.58
CA GLY A 319 -22.24 -11.95 13.98
C GLY A 319 -21.41 -11.79 15.25
N GLY A 320 -21.43 -12.82 16.09
CA GLY A 320 -20.80 -12.79 17.42
C GLY A 320 -19.28 -12.60 17.36
N LEU A 321 -18.60 -13.12 16.34
CA LEU A 321 -17.14 -12.99 16.21
C LEU A 321 -16.69 -11.55 15.97
N ILE A 322 -17.43 -10.77 15.17
CA ILE A 322 -17.11 -9.36 14.91
C ILE A 322 -17.37 -8.52 16.17
N LYS A 323 -18.53 -8.71 16.81
CA LYS A 323 -18.87 -8.00 18.07
C LYS A 323 -17.85 -8.28 19.18
N ASN A 324 -17.30 -9.49 19.21
CA ASN A 324 -16.27 -9.90 20.16
C ASN A 324 -14.84 -9.66 19.66
N LYS A 325 -14.66 -8.98 18.52
CA LYS A 325 -13.37 -8.57 17.95
C LYS A 325 -12.40 -9.75 17.75
N VAL A 326 -12.93 -10.89 17.35
CA VAL A 326 -12.16 -12.14 17.16
C VAL A 326 -11.45 -12.08 15.81
N TYR A 327 -10.25 -11.51 15.78
CA TYR A 327 -9.40 -11.38 14.59
C TYR A 327 -8.10 -12.18 14.77
N ALA A 328 -7.35 -12.38 13.69
CA ALA A 328 -6.00 -12.93 13.78
C ALA A 328 -4.98 -11.79 13.87
N LYS A 329 -3.94 -11.99 14.67
CA LYS A 329 -2.84 -11.03 14.83
C LYS A 329 -1.49 -11.73 14.67
N LEU A 330 -0.60 -11.07 13.93
CA LEU A 330 0.79 -11.45 13.77
C LEU A 330 1.67 -10.24 14.10
N ALA A 331 2.51 -10.37 15.12
CA ALA A 331 3.52 -9.38 15.46
C ALA A 331 4.90 -10.00 15.23
N VAL A 332 5.69 -9.37 14.37
CA VAL A 332 7.02 -9.85 13.99
C VAL A 332 8.05 -8.76 14.24
N GLU A 333 9.20 -9.13 14.78
CA GLU A 333 10.32 -8.24 15.00
C GLU A 333 11.65 -8.92 14.65
N VAL A 334 12.43 -8.28 13.77
CA VAL A 334 13.81 -8.66 13.51
C VAL A 334 14.68 -8.04 14.61
N LYS A 335 15.26 -8.89 15.45
CA LYS A 335 16.22 -8.53 16.50
C LYS A 335 17.63 -8.44 15.92
N ASP A 336 18.63 -8.31 16.78
CA ASP A 336 20.03 -8.30 16.37
C ASP A 336 20.45 -9.62 15.72
N GLY A 337 21.37 -9.53 14.76
CA GLY A 337 21.72 -10.65 13.88
C GLY A 337 20.55 -11.10 13.00
N ASN A 338 20.49 -12.40 12.71
CA ASN A 338 19.41 -13.01 11.93
C ASN A 338 18.33 -13.66 12.80
N HIS A 339 17.99 -13.01 13.91
CA HIS A 339 16.98 -13.49 14.83
C HIS A 339 15.64 -12.79 14.59
N ILE A 340 14.57 -13.55 14.41
CA ILE A 340 13.21 -13.04 14.21
C ILE A 340 12.31 -13.58 15.32
N GLU A 341 11.74 -12.68 16.09
CA GLU A 341 10.69 -13.00 17.06
C GLU A 341 9.32 -12.83 16.42
N VAL A 342 8.46 -13.83 16.61
CA VAL A 342 7.09 -13.85 16.12
C VAL A 342 6.16 -14.15 17.28
N ASN A 343 5.17 -13.30 17.50
CA ASN A 343 4.05 -13.56 18.40
C ASN A 343 2.76 -13.66 17.60
N THR A 344 1.95 -14.67 17.91
CA THR A 344 0.73 -14.96 17.19
C THR A 344 -0.50 -14.93 18.08
N ASP A 345 -1.64 -14.55 17.49
CA ASP A 345 -2.97 -14.76 18.06
C ASP A 345 -3.86 -15.30 16.95
N ARG A 346 -4.38 -16.52 17.11
CA ARG A 346 -5.24 -17.23 16.16
C ARG A 346 -4.64 -17.41 14.77
N VAL A 347 -3.31 -17.41 14.65
CA VAL A 347 -2.59 -17.71 13.40
C VAL A 347 -2.13 -19.17 13.44
N ARG A 348 -2.40 -19.90 12.36
CA ARG A 348 -1.96 -21.29 12.17
C ARG A 348 -0.79 -21.42 11.20
N ARG A 349 -0.64 -20.47 10.27
CA ARG A 349 0.48 -20.41 9.32
C ARG A 349 0.74 -18.97 8.90
N TYR A 350 2.01 -18.62 8.75
CA TYR A 350 2.41 -17.32 8.21
C TYR A 350 3.61 -17.45 7.27
N THR A 351 3.82 -16.43 6.46
CA THR A 351 4.97 -16.29 5.57
C THR A 351 5.71 -14.99 5.87
N LEU A 352 7.03 -15.10 5.99
CA LEU A 352 7.97 -13.98 6.05
C LEU A 352 8.60 -13.80 4.67
N PHE A 353 8.62 -12.58 4.17
CA PHE A 353 9.29 -12.20 2.93
C PHE A 353 10.57 -11.45 3.28
N LEU A 354 11.71 -11.93 2.80
CA LEU A 354 13.01 -11.56 3.33
C LEU A 354 13.90 -10.96 2.23
N ASN A 355 14.71 -9.99 2.62
CA ASN A 355 15.76 -9.40 1.78
C ASN A 355 16.98 -9.01 2.64
N ASP A 356 18.01 -8.50 1.96
CA ASP A 356 19.29 -8.07 2.52
C ASP A 356 19.19 -6.82 3.41
N ALA A 357 18.13 -6.02 3.27
CA ALA A 357 17.86 -4.91 4.18
C ALA A 357 17.36 -5.38 5.55
N LEU A 358 16.79 -6.58 5.64
CA LEU A 358 16.28 -7.17 6.89
C LEU A 358 17.31 -8.10 7.55
N LEU A 359 18.03 -8.90 6.76
CA LEU A 359 18.88 -10.01 7.25
C LEU A 359 20.17 -10.16 6.45
N ASP A 360 21.18 -10.81 7.04
CA ASP A 360 22.40 -11.24 6.36
C ASP A 360 22.28 -12.69 5.89
N PHE A 361 22.04 -12.92 4.60
CA PHE A 361 21.86 -14.29 4.07
C PHE A 361 23.13 -15.17 4.07
N SER A 362 24.30 -14.64 4.45
CA SER A 362 25.49 -15.47 4.64
C SER A 362 25.47 -16.26 5.96
N GLU A 363 24.63 -15.84 6.90
CA GLU A 363 24.48 -16.46 8.21
C GLU A 363 23.13 -17.20 8.36
N PRO A 364 23.03 -18.23 9.22
CA PRO A 364 21.77 -18.89 9.51
C PRO A 364 20.71 -17.94 10.08
N VAL A 365 19.46 -18.11 9.68
CA VAL A 365 18.30 -17.37 10.23
C VAL A 365 17.64 -18.22 11.31
N THR A 366 17.32 -17.59 12.43
CA THR A 366 16.54 -18.20 13.51
C THR A 366 15.21 -17.48 13.63
N VAL A 367 14.11 -18.23 13.57
CA VAL A 367 12.77 -17.72 13.84
C VAL A 367 12.23 -18.39 15.09
N VAL A 368 11.76 -17.58 16.04
CA VAL A 368 11.12 -18.02 17.27
C VAL A 368 9.67 -17.58 17.24
N THR A 369 8.74 -18.54 17.14
CA THR A 369 7.30 -18.31 17.19
C THR A 369 6.80 -18.65 18.59
N ASP A 370 6.15 -17.69 19.27
CA ASP A 370 5.51 -17.89 20.58
C ASP A 370 6.48 -18.54 21.61
N GLY A 371 7.72 -18.08 21.61
CA GLY A 371 8.79 -18.54 22.51
C GLY A 371 9.45 -19.87 22.11
N ARG A 372 9.08 -20.49 20.99
CA ARG A 372 9.66 -21.75 20.49
C ARG A 372 10.36 -21.54 19.15
N THR A 373 11.57 -22.08 18.99
CA THR A 373 12.27 -22.08 17.69
C THR A 373 11.44 -22.83 16.65
N SER A 374 10.95 -22.13 15.65
CA SER A 374 10.13 -22.64 14.56
C SER A 374 10.92 -22.83 13.26
N PHE A 375 12.05 -22.12 13.13
CA PHE A 375 13.01 -22.31 12.04
C PHE A 375 14.42 -21.98 12.52
N HIS A 376 15.40 -22.79 12.12
CA HIS A 376 16.82 -22.45 12.23
C HIS A 376 17.56 -23.05 11.04
N GLY A 377 18.21 -22.21 10.24
CA GLY A 377 18.98 -22.69 9.09
C GLY A 377 19.27 -21.62 8.05
N PRO A 378 19.96 -21.98 6.96
CA PRO A 378 20.26 -21.05 5.89
C PRO A 378 18.99 -20.65 5.13
N VAL A 379 18.95 -19.40 4.65
CA VAL A 379 17.90 -18.90 3.76
C VAL A 379 18.56 -18.43 2.47
N THR A 380 18.20 -19.04 1.35
CA THR A 380 18.82 -18.74 0.05
C THR A 380 17.90 -17.88 -0.81
N PRO A 381 18.30 -16.64 -1.14
CA PRO A 381 17.62 -15.81 -2.14
C PRO A 381 17.53 -16.49 -3.52
N ARG A 382 16.39 -16.34 -4.22
CA ARG A 382 16.14 -16.92 -5.54
C ARG A 382 15.45 -15.93 -6.47
N VAL A 383 15.85 -15.94 -7.75
CA VAL A 383 15.22 -15.14 -8.81
C VAL A 383 13.75 -15.51 -8.97
N GLU A 384 13.40 -16.79 -8.86
CA GLU A 384 12.02 -17.24 -8.93
C GLU A 384 11.15 -16.60 -7.84
N THR A 385 11.61 -16.67 -6.58
CA THR A 385 10.91 -16.08 -5.44
C THR A 385 10.75 -14.57 -5.61
N LEU A 386 11.83 -13.89 -6.01
CA LEU A 386 11.84 -12.45 -6.32
C LEU A 386 10.76 -12.07 -7.33
N LEU A 387 10.68 -12.80 -8.45
CA LEU A 387 9.75 -12.51 -9.54
C LEU A 387 8.30 -12.78 -9.15
N ARG A 388 8.04 -13.93 -8.51
CA ARG A 388 6.70 -14.27 -8.02
C ARG A 388 6.22 -13.23 -7.01
N ASP A 389 7.09 -12.75 -6.14
CA ASP A 389 6.79 -11.70 -5.16
C ASP A 389 6.51 -10.35 -5.84
N ALA A 390 7.39 -9.89 -6.74
CA ALA A 390 7.23 -8.64 -7.48
C ALA A 390 5.90 -8.60 -8.28
N ARG A 391 5.55 -9.71 -8.93
CA ARG A 391 4.28 -9.87 -9.65
C ARG A 391 3.09 -9.87 -8.70
N ARG A 392 3.18 -10.52 -7.53
CA ARG A 392 2.08 -10.56 -6.55
C ARG A 392 1.81 -9.19 -5.92
N ARG A 393 2.88 -8.47 -5.54
CA ARG A 393 2.79 -7.18 -4.82
C ARG A 393 2.55 -5.98 -5.72
N GLN A 394 2.85 -6.11 -7.02
CA GLN A 394 2.77 -5.03 -8.00
C GLN A 394 3.52 -3.78 -7.48
N ASP A 395 4.73 -3.99 -6.99
CA ASP A 395 5.58 -3.00 -6.30
C ASP A 395 7.04 -3.38 -6.44
N VAL A 396 7.60 -3.04 -7.59
CA VAL A 396 8.97 -3.40 -7.97
C VAL A 396 10.04 -2.64 -7.15
N ASP A 397 9.62 -1.65 -6.37
CA ASP A 397 10.47 -0.89 -5.46
C ASP A 397 10.76 -1.69 -4.17
N ARG A 398 9.92 -2.69 -3.86
CA ARG A 398 10.12 -3.60 -2.72
C ARG A 398 10.21 -5.04 -3.19
N LEU A 399 11.44 -5.53 -3.17
CA LEU A 399 11.81 -6.83 -3.69
C LEU A 399 12.21 -7.77 -2.55
N PHE A 400 11.59 -8.95 -2.51
CA PHE A 400 11.88 -9.99 -1.53
C PHE A 400 12.35 -11.27 -2.26
N PRO A 401 13.67 -11.47 -2.41
CA PRO A 401 14.18 -12.64 -3.11
C PRO A 401 14.12 -13.93 -2.28
N ALA A 402 13.77 -13.87 -1.00
CA ALA A 402 13.60 -15.03 -0.15
C ALA A 402 12.25 -15.00 0.58
N GLN A 403 11.75 -16.18 0.95
CA GLN A 403 10.59 -16.31 1.81
C GLN A 403 10.71 -17.53 2.72
N LEU A 404 10.09 -17.46 3.90
CA LEU A 404 9.93 -18.59 4.83
C LEU A 404 8.46 -18.73 5.19
N THR A 405 7.91 -19.91 5.00
CA THR A 405 6.55 -20.24 5.45
C THR A 405 6.64 -21.15 6.66
N ILE A 406 5.96 -20.76 7.74
CA ILE A 406 6.05 -21.41 9.05
C ILE A 406 4.65 -21.81 9.51
N ASP A 407 4.51 -23.08 9.87
CA ASP A 407 3.35 -23.60 10.58
C ASP A 407 3.48 -23.29 12.07
N VAL A 408 2.43 -22.71 12.66
CA VAL A 408 2.37 -22.43 14.11
C VAL A 408 2.00 -23.73 14.80
N LEU A 409 2.88 -24.19 15.68
CA LEU A 409 2.64 -25.39 16.47
C LEU A 409 1.50 -25.12 17.48
N PRO A 410 0.58 -26.08 17.67
CA PRO A 410 -0.52 -25.93 18.62
C PRO A 410 -0.10 -25.84 20.08
#